data_AF-A0A1F9ZEF8-F1
#
_entry.id   AF-A0A1F9ZEF8-F1
#
_cell.length_a   1.000
_cell.length_b   1.000
_cell.length_c   1.000
_cell.angle_alpha   90.00
_cell.angle_beta   90.00
_cell.angle_gamma   90.00
#
_symmetry.space_group_name_H-M   'P 1'
#
loop_
_entity.id
_entity.type
_entity.pdbx_description
1 polymer ?
#
loop_
_entity_poly.entity_id
_entity_poly.type
_entity_poly.pdbx_seq_one_letter_code
_entity_poly.pdbx_strand_id
1 'polypeptide(L)'
;MPSEGDPVAVGPPDPILLGALLAVSLGALLGSVFLRDYIRAVIAFAAGSAVLAAVFALFGATFVAVLELTVGAGVVAVLFLVSITMTEGRESGE
;
A
#
# COMPACT_ATOMS: atom_id res chain seq x y z
N MET A 1 22.58 -21.23 -28.07
CA MET A 1 22.62 -19.87 -27.50
C MET A 1 21.17 -19.42 -27.38
N PRO A 2 20.62 -19.25 -26.17
CA PRO A 2 19.21 -18.89 -26.01
C PRO A 2 19.03 -17.45 -26.48
N SER A 3 18.02 -17.21 -27.32
CA SER A 3 17.67 -15.92 -27.87
C SER A 3 17.14 -15.00 -26.78
N GLU A 4 17.87 -13.91 -26.54
CA GLU A 4 17.43 -12.73 -25.79
C GLU A 4 16.13 -12.15 -26.38
N GLY A 5 15.21 -11.80 -25.50
CA GLY A 5 14.69 -10.44 -25.54
C GLY A 5 13.34 -10.19 -26.19
N ASP A 6 12.45 -11.17 -26.32
CA ASP A 6 11.03 -10.80 -26.44
C ASP A 6 10.56 -10.29 -25.07
N PRO A 7 10.16 -9.01 -24.92
CA PRO A 7 9.43 -8.59 -23.74
C PRO A 7 8.22 -9.51 -23.67
N VAL A 8 8.09 -10.27 -22.57
CA VAL A 8 6.85 -11.00 -22.30
C VAL A 8 5.75 -9.96 -22.42
N ALA A 9 4.97 -10.03 -23.49
CA ALA A 9 3.83 -9.17 -23.69
C ALA A 9 2.89 -9.53 -22.55
N VAL A 10 2.97 -8.76 -21.46
CA VAL A 10 2.05 -8.88 -20.34
C VAL A 10 0.71 -8.49 -20.94
N GLY A 11 -0.11 -9.50 -21.21
CA GLY A 11 -1.47 -9.30 -21.64
C GLY A 11 -2.19 -8.39 -20.64
N PRO A 12 -3.27 -7.71 -21.05
CA PRO A 12 -4.00 -6.85 -20.13
C PRO A 12 -4.34 -7.64 -18.86
N PRO A 13 -4.07 -7.08 -17.67
CA PRO A 13 -4.38 -7.75 -16.43
C PRO A 13 -5.85 -8.10 -16.38
N ASP A 14 -6.18 -9.24 -15.79
CA ASP A 14 -7.53 -9.75 -15.75
C ASP A 14 -8.44 -8.78 -14.97
N PRO A 15 -9.52 -8.29 -15.60
CA PRO A 15 -10.28 -7.17 -15.05
C PRO A 15 -10.98 -7.52 -13.73
N ILE A 16 -11.27 -8.81 -13.50
CA ILE A 16 -11.90 -9.30 -12.28
C ILE A 16 -10.93 -9.21 -11.10
N LEU A 17 -9.70 -9.73 -11.24
CA LEU A 17 -8.67 -9.60 -10.20
C LEU A 17 -8.34 -8.14 -9.96
N LEU A 18 -8.21 -7.34 -11.01
CA LEU A 18 -7.85 -5.93 -10.89
C LEU A 18 -8.94 -5.15 -10.14
N GLY A 19 -10.21 -5.39 -10.48
CA GLY A 19 -11.35 -4.86 -9.75
C GLY A 19 -11.37 -5.31 -8.29
N ALA A 20 -11.06 -6.58 -8.01
CA ALA A 20 -10.99 -7.10 -6.65
C ALA A 20 -9.86 -6.45 -5.83
N LEU A 21 -8.64 -6.32 -6.38
CA LEU A 21 -7.51 -5.69 -5.72
C LEU A 21 -7.77 -4.20 -5.45
N LEU A 22 -8.35 -3.48 -6.40
CA LEU A 22 -8.74 -2.09 -6.21
C LEU A 22 -9.82 -1.95 -5.13
N ALA A 23 -10.83 -2.83 -5.13
CA ALA A 23 -11.87 -2.82 -4.10
C ALA A 23 -11.29 -3.11 -2.70
N VAL A 24 -10.35 -4.06 -2.59
CA VAL A 24 -9.64 -4.37 -1.34
C VAL A 24 -8.78 -3.19 -0.88
N SER A 25 -7.99 -2.60 -1.77
CA SER A 25 -7.15 -1.43 -1.47
C SER A 25 -8.00 -0.26 -1.01
N LEU A 26 -9.04 0.09 -1.77
CA LEU A 26 -9.95 1.17 -1.44
C LEU A 26 -10.70 0.90 -0.13
N GLY A 27 -11.18 -0.33 0.08
CA GLY A 27 -11.85 -0.73 1.32
C GLY A 27 -10.94 -0.61 2.55
N ALA A 28 -9.67 -1.01 2.44
CA ALA A 28 -8.68 -0.87 3.51
C ALA A 28 -8.36 0.60 3.80
N LEU A 29 -8.17 1.42 2.75
CA LEU A 29 -7.89 2.85 2.87
C LEU A 29 -9.07 3.61 3.48
N LEU A 30 -10.29 3.39 3.00
CA LEU A 30 -11.50 3.97 3.60
C LEU A 30 -11.71 3.47 5.02
N GLY A 31 -11.53 2.16 5.23
CA GLY A 31 -11.61 1.53 6.55
C GLY A 31 -10.68 2.20 7.55
N SER A 32 -9.43 2.50 7.17
CA SER A 32 -8.44 3.13 8.05
C SER A 32 -8.94 4.43 8.71
N VAL A 33 -9.78 5.21 8.02
CA VAL A 33 -10.35 6.47 8.51
C VAL A 33 -11.38 6.25 9.63
N PHE A 34 -12.06 5.11 9.65
CA PHE A 34 -13.11 4.80 10.62
C PHE A 34 -12.60 4.05 11.85
N LEU A 35 -11.34 3.64 11.88
CA LEU A 35 -10.76 2.94 13.04
C LEU A 35 -10.46 3.93 14.17
N ARG A 36 -10.87 3.57 15.39
CA ARG A 36 -10.57 4.34 16.61
C ARG A 36 -9.17 4.11 17.16
N ASP A 37 -8.59 2.96 16.85
CA ASP A 37 -7.24 2.57 17.24
C ASP A 37 -6.28 3.04 16.15
N TYR A 38 -5.44 4.02 16.47
CA TYR A 38 -4.54 4.65 15.49
C TYR A 38 -3.49 3.67 14.94
N ILE A 39 -3.01 2.73 15.75
CA ILE A 39 -2.06 1.70 15.28
C ILE A 39 -2.74 0.81 14.26
N ARG A 40 -3.96 0.35 14.53
CA ARG A 40 -4.73 -0.44 13.57
C ARG A 40 -5.10 0.36 12.32
N ALA A 41 -5.39 1.66 12.44
CA ALA A 41 -5.65 2.53 11.31
C ALA A 41 -4.42 2.60 10.38
N VAL A 42 -3.23 2.79 10.95
CA VAL A 42 -1.97 2.82 10.19
C VAL A 42 -1.67 1.47 9.53
N ILE A 43 -1.92 0.35 10.21
CA ILE A 43 -1.76 -0.99 9.63
C ILE A 43 -2.72 -1.18 8.43
N ALA A 44 -3.98 -0.75 8.56
CA ALA A 44 -4.96 -0.81 7.48
C ALA A 44 -4.55 0.07 6.28
N PHE A 45 -4.05 1.28 6.55
CA PHE A 45 -3.49 2.17 5.53
C PHE A 45 -2.30 1.52 4.80
N ALA A 46 -1.32 0.99 5.53
CA ALA A 46 -0.13 0.36 4.95
C ALA A 46 -0.50 -0.86 4.10
N ALA A 47 -1.43 -1.69 4.57
CA ALA A 47 -1.95 -2.82 3.80
C ALA A 47 -2.67 -2.38 2.52
N GLY A 48 -3.52 -1.35 2.60
CA GLY A 48 -4.20 -0.76 1.45
C GLY A 48 -3.24 -0.23 0.39
N SER A 49 -2.19 0.50 0.80
CA SER A 49 -1.12 0.98 -0.10
C SER A 49 -0.27 -0.16 -0.67
N ALA A 50 0.04 -1.20 0.09
CA ALA A 50 0.79 -2.35 -0.43
C ALA A 50 0.00 -3.09 -1.54
N VAL A 51 -1.32 -3.24 -1.37
CA VAL A 51 -2.20 -3.78 -2.42
C VAL A 51 -2.24 -2.85 -3.63
N LEU A 52 -2.27 -1.53 -3.41
CA LEU A 52 -2.23 -0.56 -4.52
C LEU A 52 -0.91 -0.64 -5.31
N ALA A 53 0.21 -0.83 -4.62
CA ALA A 53 1.51 -1.08 -5.25
C ALA A 53 1.48 -2.34 -6.13
N ALA A 54 0.81 -3.41 -5.67
CA ALA A 54 0.62 -4.62 -6.48
C ALA A 54 -0.22 -4.35 -7.74
N VAL A 55 -1.24 -3.48 -7.66
CA VAL A 55 -2.01 -3.04 -8.83
C VAL A 55 -1.12 -2.30 -9.84
N PHE A 56 -0.26 -1.39 -9.39
CA PHE A 56 0.70 -0.72 -10.27
C PHE A 56 1.69 -1.71 -10.92
N ALA A 57 2.11 -2.75 -10.20
CA ALA A 57 2.96 -3.79 -10.76
C ALA A 57 2.24 -4.58 -11.87
N LEU A 58 0.96 -4.89 -11.70
CA LEU A 58 0.13 -5.57 -12.71
C LEU A 58 -0.06 -4.73 -13.98
N PHE A 59 -0.03 -3.40 -13.88
CA PHE A 59 -0.06 -2.49 -15.02
C PHE A 59 1.32 -2.32 -15.71
N GLY A 60 2.36 -3.02 -15.24
CA GLY A 60 3.73 -2.84 -15.75
C GLY A 60 4.38 -1.52 -15.31
N ALA A 61 3.76 -0.79 -14.39
CA ALA A 61 4.26 0.49 -13.87
C ALA A 61 5.22 0.26 -12.70
N THR A 62 6.34 -0.44 -12.95
CA THR A 62 7.29 -0.90 -11.90
C THR A 62 7.81 0.24 -11.02
N PHE A 63 8.15 1.39 -11.60
CA PHE A 63 8.63 2.53 -10.82
C PHE A 63 7.56 3.04 -9.85
N VAL A 64 6.31 3.16 -10.31
CA VAL A 64 5.17 3.61 -9.48
C VAL A 64 4.88 2.57 -8.38
N ALA A 65 4.94 1.28 -8.70
CA ALA A 65 4.76 0.20 -7.74
C ALA A 65 5.78 0.24 -6.60
N VAL A 66 7.07 0.39 -6.93
CA VAL A 66 8.13 0.48 -5.93
C VAL A 66 7.99 1.76 -5.10
N LEU A 67 7.63 2.88 -5.70
CA LEU A 67 7.41 4.14 -4.99
C LEU A 67 6.22 4.04 -4.03
N GLU A 68 5.10 3.48 -4.44
CA GLU A 68 3.94 3.29 -3.57
C GLU A 68 4.24 2.33 -2.42
N LEU A 69 4.96 1.24 -2.68
CA LEU A 69 5.33 0.28 -1.64
C LEU A 69 6.32 0.88 -0.63
N THR A 70 7.30 1.64 -1.10
CA THR A 70 8.34 2.22 -0.23
C THR A 70 7.85 3.47 0.50
N VAL A 71 7.16 4.37 -0.19
CA VAL A 71 6.71 5.65 0.38
C VAL A 71 5.35 5.51 1.03
N GLY A 72 4.33 5.05 0.30
CA GLY A 72 2.96 4.90 0.80
C GLY A 72 2.88 3.86 1.92
N ALA A 73 3.18 2.60 1.59
CA ALA A 73 3.10 1.51 2.58
C ALA A 73 4.25 1.51 3.60
N GLY A 74 5.41 2.07 3.24
CA GLY A 74 6.61 2.10 4.10
C GLY A 74 6.76 3.38 4.91
N VAL A 75 7.38 4.40 4.32
CA VAL A 75 7.80 5.63 5.01
C VAL A 75 6.63 6.35 5.68
N VAL A 76 5.51 6.56 4.98
CA VAL A 76 4.35 7.28 5.54
C VAL A 76 3.77 6.51 6.73
N ALA A 77 3.64 5.18 6.62
CA ALA A 77 3.17 4.34 7.73
C ALA A 77 4.11 4.40 8.95
N VAL A 78 5.43 4.34 8.73
CA VAL A 78 6.42 4.48 9.81
C VAL A 78 6.33 5.85 10.47
N LEU A 79 6.22 6.93 9.70
CA LEU A 79 6.08 8.28 10.23
C LEU A 79 4.81 8.43 11.07
N PHE A 80 3.69 7.81 10.67
CA PHE A 80 2.50 7.78 11.51
C PHE A 80 2.73 7.02 12.82
N LEU A 81 3.35 5.83 12.79
CA LEU A 81 3.66 5.08 14.01
C LEU A 81 4.57 5.87 14.96
N VAL A 82 5.60 6.53 14.43
CA VAL A 82 6.49 7.39 15.21
C VAL A 82 5.71 8.54 15.84
N SER A 83 4.83 9.19 15.07
CA SER A 83 4.00 10.29 15.57
C SER A 83 3.06 9.82 16.69
N ILE A 84 2.37 8.69 16.52
CA ILE A 84 1.46 8.12 17.52
C ILE A 84 2.23 7.83 18.81
N THR A 85 3.39 7.19 18.69
CA THR A 85 4.25 6.84 19.85
C THR A 85 4.73 8.09 20.59
N MET A 86 5.08 9.16 19.87
CA MET A 86 5.50 10.43 20.45
C MET A 86 4.37 11.19 21.15
N THR A 87 3.13 11.02 20.70
CA THR A 87 1.94 11.68 21.27
C THR A 87 1.41 10.94 22.48
N GLU A 88 1.25 9.61 22.42
CA GLU A 88 0.80 8.80 23.58
C GLU A 88 1.77 8.92 24.77
N GLY A 89 3.07 9.05 24.51
CA GLY A 89 4.08 9.26 25.56
C GLY A 89 4.03 10.65 26.22
N ARG A 90 3.34 11.63 25.64
CA ARG A 90 3.19 12.99 26.19
C ARG A 90 1.95 13.16 27.07
N GLU A 91 0.87 12.44 26.78
CA GLU A 91 -0.40 12.54 27.52
C GLU A 91 -0.39 11.79 28.86
N SER A 92 0.59 10.88 29.07
CA SER A 92 0.78 10.15 30.33
C SER A 92 1.80 10.81 31.29
N GLY A 93 2.23 12.04 30.99
CA GLY A 93 3.31 12.76 31.70
C GLY A 93 2.86 13.96 32.53
N GLU A 94 1.61 13.99 32.99
CA GLU A 94 1.06 14.97 33.94
C GLU A 94 0.47 14.29 35.18
#